data_AF-A0A7V9SI59-F1
#
_entry.id   AF-A0A7V9SI59-F1
#
_cell.length_a   1.000
_cell.length_b   1.000
_cell.length_c   1.000
_cell.angle_alpha   90.00
_cell.angle_beta   90.00
_cell.angle_gamma   90.00
#
_symmetry.space_group_name_H-M   'P 1'
#
loop_
_entity.id
_entity.type
_entity.pdbx_description
1 polymer ?
#
loop_
_entity_poly.entity_id
_entity_poly.type
_entity_poly.pdbx_seq_one_letter_code
_entity_poly.pdbx_strand_id
1 'polypeptide(L)' 'MTISIGIIGGSGLYDMSELTEREERRVDTPFGEPSAPYVIGTLRGRRVAF' A
#
# COMPACT_ATOMS: atom_id res chain seq x y z
N MET A 1 14.74 2.16 1.56
CA MET A 1 14.41 1.01 0.68
C MET A 1 13.39 1.47 -0.36
N THR A 2 13.53 1.07 -1.61
CA THR A 2 12.61 1.41 -2.70
C THR A 2 11.42 0.44 -2.74
N ILE A 3 10.21 0.97 -2.90
CA ILE A 3 8.99 0.18 -3.13
C ILE A 3 8.83 0.04 -4.64
N SER A 4 8.86 -1.18 -5.17
CA SER A 4 8.83 -1.43 -6.61
C SER A 4 7.55 -2.14 -7.08
N ILE A 5 6.64 -2.48 -6.15
CA ILE A 5 5.40 -3.21 -6.44
C ILE A 5 4.23 -2.42 -5.86
N GLY A 6 3.30 -2.02 -6.74
CA GLY A 6 2.01 -1.45 -6.39
C GLY A 6 0.91 -2.47 -6.60
N ILE A 7 -0.04 -2.57 -5.67
CA ILE A 7 -1.21 -3.45 -5.75
C ILE A 7 -2.44 -2.55 -5.71
N ILE A 8 -3.30 -2.62 -6.73
CA ILE A 8 -4.57 -1.88 -6.75
C ILE A 8 -5.70 -2.90 -6.58
N GLY A 9 -6.51 -2.75 -5.54
CA GLY A 9 -7.57 -3.71 -5.22
C GLY A 9 -8.70 -3.14 -4.37
N GLY A 10 -9.78 -3.91 -4.24
CA GLY A 10 -10.95 -3.57 -3.43
C GLY A 10 -10.81 -3.90 -1.95
N SER A 11 -11.80 -3.50 -1.14
CA SER A 11 -11.87 -3.63 0.34
C SER A 11 -11.61 -5.03 0.92
N GLY A 12 -11.73 -6.09 0.11
CA GLY A 12 -11.45 -7.47 0.54
C GLY A 12 -9.96 -7.84 0.67
N LEU A 13 -9.03 -7.02 0.15
CA LEU A 13 -7.59 -7.30 0.21
C LEU A 13 -6.88 -6.77 1.47
N TYR A 14 -7.56 -5.97 2.29
CA TYR A 14 -6.96 -5.22 3.40
C TYR A 14 -6.59 -6.12 4.58
N ASP A 15 -7.31 -7.24 4.72
CA ASP A 15 -7.19 -8.19 5.82
C ASP A 15 -6.20 -9.33 5.53
N MET A 16 -5.18 -9.07 4.71
CA MET A 16 -4.06 -10.00 4.54
C MET A 16 -3.29 -10.09 5.87
N SER A 17 -3.57 -11.10 6.67
CA SER A 17 -2.80 -11.45 7.87
C SER A 17 -1.29 -11.57 7.59
N GLU A 18 -0.91 -11.85 6.34
CA GLU A 18 0.46 -11.94 5.84
C GLU A 18 1.17 -10.57 5.65
N LEU A 19 0.44 -9.44 5.64
CA LEU A 19 1.04 -8.12 5.45
C LEU A 19 1.57 -7.57 6.79
N THR A 20 2.88 -7.44 6.92
CA THR A 20 3.52 -6.97 8.15
C THR A 20 4.07 -5.55 7.97
N GLU A 21 4.50 -4.91 9.06
CA GLU A 21 5.13 -3.57 9.01
C GLU A 21 4.30 -2.52 8.26
N ARG A 22 2.99 -2.51 8.54
CA ARG A 22 2.02 -1.62 7.89
C ARG A 22 2.27 -0.17 8.32
N GLU A 23 2.40 0.72 7.34
CA GLU A 23 2.35 2.17 7.54
C GLU A 23 1.36 2.77 6.53
N GLU A 24 0.58 3.75 6.98
CA GLU A 24 -0.23 4.55 6.07
C GLU A 24 0.56 5.76 5.57
N ARG A 25 0.46 6.03 4.28
CA ARG A 25 1.10 7.18 3.65
C ARG A 25 0.12 7.93 2.75
N ARG A 26 -0.11 9.19 3.08
CA ARG A 26 -0.79 10.14 2.19
C ARG A 26 0.21 10.69 1.19
N VAL A 27 -0.20 10.76 -0.07
CA VAL A 27 0.64 11.24 -1.17
C VAL A 27 -0.18 12.22 -1.99
N ASP A 28 0.34 13.43 -2.14
CA ASP A 28 -0.26 14.44 -3.00
C ASP A 28 0.15 14.17 -4.45
N THR A 29 -0.79 14.39 -5.38
CA THR A 29 -0.50 14.30 -6.80
C THR A 29 -0.94 15.57 -7.52
N PRO A 30 -0.31 15.92 -8.66
CA PRO A 30 -0.78 17.01 -9.50
C PRO A 30 -2.20 16.81 -10.07
N PHE A 31 -2.73 15.59 -9.97
CA PHE A 31 -4.05 15.20 -10.48
C PHE A 31 -5.12 15.18 -9.38
N GLY A 32 -4.77 15.62 -8.16
CA GLY A 32 -5.64 15.60 -6.99
C GLY A 32 -5.31 14.48 -6.00
N GLU A 33 -6.22 14.25 -5.05
CA GLU A 33 -6.05 13.24 -4.01
C GLU A 33 -6.30 11.82 -4.56
N PRO A 34 -5.52 10.82 -4.12
CA PRO A 34 -5.84 9.41 -4.38
C PRO A 34 -7.16 8.99 -3.74
N SER A 35 -7.72 7.87 -4.19
CA SER A 35 -8.97 7.33 -3.64
C SER A 35 -8.88 6.98 -2.14
N ALA A 36 -7.69 6.64 -1.65
CA ALA A 36 -7.39 6.34 -0.25
C ALA A 36 -5.90 6.56 0.05
N PRO A 37 -5.49 6.69 1.33
CA PRO A 37 -4.08 6.63 1.73
C PRO A 37 -3.46 5.30 1.30
N TYR A 38 -2.18 5.32 0.96
CA TYR A 38 -1.46 4.11 0.56
C TYR A 38 -1.10 3.33 1.81
N VAL A 39 -1.31 2.02 1.79
CA VAL A 39 -0.86 1.10 2.84
C VAL A 39 0.43 0.46 2.37
N ILE A 40 1.55 0.84 2.98
CA ILE A 40 2.85 0.27 2.66
C ILE A 40 3.14 -0.83 3.68
N GLY A 41 3.39 -2.04 3.19
CA GLY A 41 3.59 -3.23 4.02
C GLY A 41 4.65 -4.17 3.45
N THR A 42 4.99 -5.20 4.22
CA THR A 42 5.87 -6.28 3.82
C THR A 42 5.04 -7.54 3.63
N LEU A 43 4.92 -8.00 2.38
CA LEU A 43 4.21 -9.21 1.98
C LEU A 43 5.21 -10.26 1.51
N ARG A 44 5.29 -11.41 2.20
CA ARG A 44 6.21 -12.51 1.86
C ARG A 44 7.67 -12.04 1.65
N GLY A 45 8.16 -11.15 2.52
CA GLY A 45 9.51 -10.61 2.48
C GLY A 45 9.74 -9.49 1.46
N ARG A 46 8.70 -9.02 0.76
CA ARG A 46 8.78 -7.92 -0.21
C ARG A 46 7.98 -6.71 0.26
N ARG A 47 8.62 -5.53 0.21
CA ARG A 47 7.95 -4.24 0.43
C ARG A 47 7.01 -3.92 -0.74
N VAL A 48 5.74 -3.65 -0.45
CA VAL A 48 4.68 -3.32 -1.42
C VAL A 48 3.93 -2.07 -0.97
N ALA A 49 3.34 -1.34 -1.92
CA ALA A 49 2.34 -0.32 -1.66
C ALA A 49 0.99 -0.82 -2.17
N PHE A 50 -0.02 -0.77 -1.32
CA PHE A 50 -1.41 -1.03 -1.65
C PHE A 50 -2.18 0.29 -1.65
#